data_AF-E2S8X4-F1
#
_entry.id   AF-E2S8X4-F1
#
_cell.length_a   1.000
_cell.length_b   1.000
_cell.length_c   1.000
_cell.angle_alpha   90.00
_cell.angle_beta   90.00
_cell.angle_gamma   90.00
#
_symmetry.space_group_name_H-M   'P 1'
#
loop_
_entity.id
_entity.type
_entity.pdbx_description
1 polymer ?
#
loop_
_entity_poly.entity_id
_entity_poly.type
_entity_poly.pdbx_seq_one_letter_code
_entity_poly.pdbx_strand_id
1 'polypeptide(L)'
;MSPVHPPRDDAGTLVQRVLLGPVHAVPQGLYATAATGHAAFTRTSAALQPWTRVTTRTYFGRVQAAYLQRWTSVTHVDVSLSVTGAGEVRVHADDFLPGSRVVASETVDVHTPIRVVMRVALDAFLDAGHLWLEAETTTGVLHVDDVRVSGIEAAPPVPTVVAICTHNRPDDCIRTLDTLAADGEVVRLLEQVVVVDQGDRRVADHPGFAATAQRLGDRLRVVEQRNLGGSGGFTRGIVEATGAWPDAQVILMDDDIRLETETVLRLAAFGRHRAAPLIVGGQMLNLHHPSRLHSHAERSDLSVLEAGFPADPLAHHVDVLEQLPYRRADAEYTAWWACLVPAEVFDRVGLPLPLFFQFDDIEFGIRAREQGIPTVTLPGAAVWHADFDLKEWDDWPFFFRRRNALITAALHSGAVPGAVVPELERHFRNWLVEYRYGLTATIIEAIDQFLAGPSILDDGGVDALARVREIRARHDDTRLLTAAEVAEAGLARSVLRFEGDEPEDARRAGIRRFRDQLRGRVMPEVTLPATAPWWHASPYYTVVTTDRAQTSFRVRRLSRRTTVQLARESRRALRRLRRHGAEAAEQWRAAAPQLTSRETWDRLLDLD
;
A
#
# COMPACT_ATOMS: atom_id res chain seq x y z
N MET A 1 46.60 15.29 20.67
CA MET A 1 46.13 14.00 20.10
C MET A 1 44.93 13.57 20.92
N SER A 2 43.73 14.00 20.52
CA SER A 2 42.49 13.50 21.13
C SER A 2 42.23 12.10 20.59
N PRO A 3 41.83 11.13 21.43
CA PRO A 3 41.67 9.76 21.00
C PRO A 3 40.51 9.66 20.00
N VAL A 4 40.82 9.18 18.80
CA VAL A 4 39.85 8.68 17.84
C VAL A 4 39.05 7.59 18.56
N HIS A 5 37.80 7.90 18.91
CA HIS A 5 36.89 6.88 19.42
C HIS A 5 36.58 5.88 18.31
N PRO A 6 36.61 4.56 18.59
CA PRO A 6 36.09 3.56 17.67
C PRO A 6 34.59 3.84 17.41
N PRO A 7 34.01 3.32 16.31
CA PRO A 7 32.60 3.53 16.01
C PRO A 7 31.78 3.15 17.26
N ARG A 8 30.99 4.10 17.78
CA ARG A 8 29.82 3.69 18.56
C ARG A 8 29.02 2.84 17.58
N ASP A 9 28.90 1.55 17.85
CA ASP A 9 27.86 0.76 17.21
C ASP A 9 26.57 1.56 17.36
N ASP A 10 25.98 2.01 16.25
CA ASP A 10 24.68 2.72 16.22
C ASP A 10 23.52 1.79 16.67
N ALA A 11 23.84 0.70 17.36
CA ALA A 11 22.94 -0.34 17.81
C ALA A 11 21.89 0.25 18.74
N GLY A 12 20.73 0.56 18.15
CA GLY A 12 19.56 1.11 18.85
C GLY A 12 19.44 2.62 18.87
N THR A 13 20.35 3.36 18.23
CA THR A 13 20.21 4.81 18.02
C THR A 13 19.91 5.17 16.57
N LEU A 14 20.25 4.32 15.60
CA LEU A 14 20.02 4.62 14.18
C LEU A 14 18.53 4.80 13.88
N VAL A 15 18.18 5.97 13.33
CA VAL A 15 16.83 6.29 12.86
C VAL A 15 16.72 6.03 11.36
N GLN A 16 17.70 6.49 10.59
CA GLN A 16 17.79 6.22 9.15
C GLN A 16 19.21 6.39 8.61
N ARG A 17 19.52 5.66 7.54
CA ARG A 17 20.61 5.98 6.62
C ARG A 17 20.09 6.92 5.54
N VAL A 18 20.90 7.90 5.16
CA VAL A 18 20.60 8.78 4.02
C VAL A 18 21.33 8.21 2.81
N LEU A 19 20.62 7.36 2.07
CA LEU A 19 21.13 6.76 0.84
C LEU A 19 21.27 7.82 -0.25
N LEU A 20 22.38 7.75 -0.99
CA LEU A 20 22.76 8.74 -2.00
C LEU A 20 22.53 8.24 -3.42
N GLY A 21 22.12 6.99 -3.59
CA GLY A 21 21.86 6.40 -4.90
C GLY A 21 20.96 5.16 -4.83
N PRO A 22 20.32 4.81 -5.96
CA PRO A 22 19.33 3.74 -6.00
C PRO A 22 19.97 2.34 -6.00
N VAL A 23 19.26 1.34 -5.48
CA VAL A 23 19.57 -0.09 -5.69
C VAL A 23 18.85 -0.67 -6.92
N HIS A 24 17.68 -0.13 -7.25
CA HIS A 24 16.87 -0.53 -8.40
C HIS A 24 17.08 0.43 -9.59
N ALA A 25 16.60 0.05 -10.77
CA ALA A 25 16.54 0.95 -11.93
C ALA A 25 15.43 2.01 -11.74
N VAL A 26 15.65 2.95 -10.84
CA VAL A 26 14.74 4.06 -10.49
C VAL A 26 15.48 5.40 -10.54
N PRO A 27 14.78 6.55 -10.63
CA PRO A 27 15.43 7.84 -10.76
C PRO A 27 16.36 8.17 -9.59
N GLN A 28 17.59 8.60 -9.90
CA GLN A 28 18.58 9.11 -8.94
C GLN A 28 18.02 10.22 -8.04
N GLY A 29 17.12 11.06 -8.59
CA GLY A 29 16.50 12.18 -7.87
C GLY A 29 15.59 11.80 -6.71
N LEU A 30 15.27 10.51 -6.53
CA LEU A 30 14.58 10.03 -5.34
C LEU A 30 15.48 10.01 -4.09
N TYR A 31 16.81 10.06 -4.28
CA TYR A 31 17.83 9.90 -3.22
C TYR A 31 18.65 11.17 -3.02
N ALA A 32 19.33 11.63 -4.06
CA ALA A 32 20.13 12.85 -4.03
C ALA A 32 20.28 13.45 -5.43
N THR A 33 20.41 14.78 -5.51
CA THR A 33 20.60 15.49 -6.77
C THR A 33 21.77 16.47 -6.69
N ALA A 34 22.49 16.64 -7.79
CA ALA A 34 23.37 17.79 -7.97
C ALA A 34 22.51 18.99 -8.40
N ALA A 35 22.21 19.89 -7.45
CA ALA A 35 21.45 21.10 -7.71
C ALA A 35 22.21 22.07 -8.64
N THR A 36 23.53 22.08 -8.53
CA THR A 36 24.47 22.76 -9.45
C THR A 36 25.75 21.93 -9.59
N GLY A 37 26.47 22.09 -10.70
CA GLY A 37 27.74 21.40 -10.94
C GLY A 37 27.58 19.90 -11.25
N HIS A 38 28.59 19.11 -10.89
CA HIS A 38 28.67 17.69 -11.22
C HIS A 38 29.09 16.85 -10.00
N ALA A 39 28.31 15.82 -9.70
CA ALA A 39 28.63 14.84 -8.68
C ALA A 39 28.44 13.41 -9.21
N ALA A 40 29.32 12.50 -8.79
CA ALA A 40 29.15 11.07 -9.01
C ALA A 40 28.55 10.43 -7.75
N PHE A 41 27.53 9.60 -7.92
CA PHE A 41 26.80 8.97 -6.81
C PHE A 41 27.03 7.46 -6.79
N THR A 42 27.17 6.91 -5.60
CA THR A 42 26.95 5.49 -5.29
C THR A 42 25.78 5.39 -4.31
N ARG A 43 25.41 4.17 -3.88
CA ARG A 43 24.34 3.98 -2.89
C ARG A 43 24.60 4.73 -1.57
N THR A 44 25.87 4.88 -1.16
CA THR A 44 26.25 5.43 0.14
C THR A 44 27.28 6.55 0.05
N SER A 45 27.65 7.00 -1.14
CA SER A 45 28.63 8.08 -1.32
C SER A 45 28.31 9.04 -2.46
N ALA A 46 28.80 10.26 -2.33
CA ALA A 46 28.77 11.28 -3.38
C ALA A 46 30.15 11.92 -3.49
N ALA A 47 30.68 11.99 -4.71
CA ALA A 47 31.93 12.68 -5.04
C ALA A 47 31.62 13.97 -5.81
N LEU A 48 31.79 15.11 -5.15
CA LEU A 48 31.50 16.44 -5.68
C LEU A 48 32.73 17.04 -6.35
N GLN A 49 32.56 17.52 -7.58
CA GLN A 49 33.58 18.31 -8.30
C GLN A 49 33.59 19.76 -7.80
N PRO A 50 34.55 20.63 -8.22
CA PRO A 50 34.50 22.05 -7.90
C PRO A 50 33.18 22.70 -8.34
N TRP A 51 32.75 23.72 -7.60
CA TRP A 51 31.54 24.52 -7.85
C TRP A 51 30.25 23.69 -7.93
N THR A 52 30.17 22.64 -7.11
CA THR A 52 29.07 21.68 -7.11
C THR A 52 28.30 21.77 -5.80
N ARG A 53 26.97 21.73 -5.91
CA ARG A 53 26.07 21.64 -4.76
C ARG A 53 25.21 20.40 -4.89
N VAL A 54 25.32 19.50 -3.93
CA VAL A 54 24.49 18.29 -3.82
C VAL A 54 23.50 18.45 -2.69
N THR A 55 22.25 18.07 -2.93
CA THR A 55 21.18 18.09 -1.93
C THR A 55 20.52 16.74 -1.80
N THR A 56 20.15 16.40 -0.56
CA THR A 56 19.32 15.24 -0.21
C THR A 56 17.88 15.66 0.07
N ARG A 57 17.47 16.87 -0.36
CA ARG A 57 16.06 17.31 -0.35
C ARG A 57 15.24 16.56 -1.39
N THR A 58 15.07 15.27 -1.16
CA THR A 58 14.45 14.29 -2.03
C THR A 58 13.51 13.40 -1.21
N TYR A 59 12.81 12.50 -1.87
CA TYR A 59 11.84 11.62 -1.22
C TYR A 59 12.46 10.71 -0.16
N PHE A 60 13.52 9.96 -0.51
CA PHE A 60 14.24 9.09 0.43
C PHE A 60 15.32 9.82 1.23
N GLY A 61 15.88 10.92 0.70
CA GLY A 61 17.02 11.60 1.32
C GLY A 61 16.68 12.45 2.54
N ARG A 62 15.43 12.91 2.68
CA ARG A 62 14.99 13.74 3.80
C ARG A 62 14.63 12.91 5.04
N VAL A 63 14.83 13.52 6.21
CA VAL A 63 14.38 13.01 7.52
C VAL A 63 13.01 13.59 7.83
N GLN A 64 12.08 12.76 8.30
CA GLN A 64 10.70 13.15 8.64
C GLN A 64 10.60 13.76 10.04
N ALA A 65 11.16 14.96 10.23
CA ALA A 65 11.25 15.63 11.54
C ALA A 65 9.88 15.76 12.23
N ALA A 66 8.84 16.13 11.47
CA ALA A 66 7.47 16.25 11.99
C ALA A 66 6.93 14.94 12.58
N TYR A 67 7.21 13.81 11.92
CA TYR A 67 6.74 12.50 12.34
C TYR A 67 7.53 12.00 13.56
N LEU A 68 8.86 12.20 13.57
CA LEU A 68 9.70 11.87 14.70
C LEU A 68 9.26 12.65 15.95
N GLN A 69 9.15 13.99 15.85
CA GLN A 69 8.76 14.81 17.00
C GLN A 69 7.35 14.47 17.52
N ARG A 70 6.42 14.13 16.63
CA ARG A 70 5.01 13.90 17.01
C ARG A 70 4.78 12.56 17.70
N TRP A 71 5.47 11.51 17.26
CA TRP A 71 5.12 10.11 17.57
C TRP A 71 6.22 9.31 18.27
N THR A 72 7.43 9.86 18.38
CA THR A 72 8.57 9.19 19.00
C THR A 72 9.07 9.93 20.24
N SER A 73 9.91 9.27 21.03
CA SER A 73 10.63 9.90 22.16
C SER A 73 11.88 10.69 21.73
N VAL A 74 12.21 10.72 20.43
CA VAL A 74 13.41 11.38 19.92
C VAL A 74 13.25 12.90 19.97
N THR A 75 14.05 13.56 20.82
CA THR A 75 14.07 15.03 20.94
C THR A 75 15.19 15.68 20.14
N HIS A 76 16.21 14.91 19.76
CA HIS A 76 17.39 15.36 19.03
C HIS A 76 17.90 14.25 18.15
N VAL A 77 18.50 14.64 17.02
CA VAL A 77 19.20 13.74 16.12
C VAL A 77 20.61 14.22 15.85
N ASP A 78 21.53 13.27 15.72
CA ASP A 78 22.89 13.49 15.25
C ASP A 78 22.96 13.06 13.78
N VAL A 79 23.17 14.04 12.89
CA VAL A 79 23.46 13.81 11.47
C VAL A 79 24.96 13.62 11.33
N SER A 80 25.38 12.40 11.02
CA SER A 80 26.79 12.04 10.97
C SER A 80 27.19 11.54 9.59
N LEU A 81 28.40 11.89 9.14
CA LEU A 81 28.89 11.61 7.80
C LEU A 81 30.42 11.56 7.79
N SER A 82 30.99 10.72 6.93
CA SER A 82 32.42 10.70 6.64
C SER A 82 32.71 11.64 5.48
N VAL A 83 33.73 12.49 5.60
CA VAL A 83 34.05 13.51 4.61
C VAL A 83 35.55 13.60 4.33
N THR A 84 35.92 13.83 3.07
CA THR A 84 37.28 14.20 2.64
C THR A 84 37.27 15.29 1.58
N GLY A 85 38.32 16.10 1.55
CA GLY A 85 38.47 17.20 0.62
C GLY A 85 38.07 18.54 1.24
N ALA A 86 37.66 19.49 0.40
CA ALA A 86 37.39 20.86 0.78
C ALA A 86 35.99 21.32 0.33
N GLY A 87 35.17 21.77 1.29
CA GLY A 87 33.81 22.23 1.06
C GLY A 87 33.04 22.52 2.35
N GLU A 88 31.74 22.76 2.22
CA GLU A 88 30.83 22.97 3.35
C GLU A 88 29.74 21.90 3.34
N VAL A 89 29.41 21.35 4.51
CA VAL A 89 28.25 20.47 4.70
C VAL A 89 27.27 21.14 5.65
N ARG A 90 25.99 21.15 5.27
CA ARG A 90 24.92 21.84 6.00
C ARG A 90 23.74 20.91 6.21
N VAL A 91 23.15 20.95 7.40
CA VAL A 91 21.80 20.41 7.63
C VAL A 91 20.82 21.56 7.49
N HIS A 92 19.85 21.37 6.62
CA HIS A 92 18.73 22.28 6.44
C HIS A 92 17.48 21.71 7.08
N ALA A 93 16.55 22.60 7.41
CA ALA A 93 15.22 22.27 7.87
C ALA A 93 14.16 23.11 7.15
N ASP A 94 12.99 22.51 6.91
CA ASP A 94 11.74 23.23 6.63
C ASP A 94 10.72 22.96 7.73
N ASP A 95 9.69 23.79 7.80
CA ASP A 95 8.62 23.72 8.79
C ASP A 95 7.27 24.05 8.12
N PHE A 96 6.26 24.44 8.90
CA PHE A 96 4.93 24.78 8.36
C PHE A 96 4.90 26.11 7.60
N LEU A 97 5.93 26.95 7.73
CA LEU A 97 6.09 28.21 7.01
C LEU A 97 6.82 27.99 5.67
N PRO A 98 6.55 28.84 4.66
CA PRO A 98 7.31 28.80 3.42
C PRO A 98 8.78 29.13 3.64
N GLY A 99 9.68 28.24 3.21
CA GLY A 99 11.12 28.48 3.19
C GLY A 99 11.93 27.30 3.74
N SER A 100 13.23 27.54 3.89
CA SER A 100 14.15 26.60 4.55
C SER A 100 15.19 27.39 5.35
N ARG A 101 15.69 26.81 6.44
CA ARG A 101 16.75 27.38 7.27
C ARG A 101 17.90 26.39 7.45
N VAL A 102 19.11 26.90 7.61
CA VAL A 102 20.26 26.09 8.03
C VAL A 102 20.19 25.90 9.54
N VAL A 103 20.34 24.67 10.02
CA VAL A 103 20.22 24.31 11.44
C VAL A 103 21.54 23.83 12.03
N ALA A 104 22.45 23.35 11.19
CA ALA A 104 23.82 23.03 11.52
C ALA A 104 24.68 23.12 10.26
N SER A 105 25.96 23.47 10.40
CA SER A 105 26.90 23.55 9.28
C SER A 105 28.32 23.32 9.74
N GLU A 106 29.13 22.69 8.90
CA GLU A 106 30.55 22.43 9.15
C GLU A 106 31.35 22.71 7.87
N THR A 107 32.43 23.47 7.99
CA THR A 107 33.40 23.67 6.91
C THR A 107 34.52 22.65 7.04
N VAL A 108 34.84 21.99 5.93
CA VAL A 108 35.79 20.89 5.88
C VAL A 108 36.92 21.26 4.92
N ASP A 109 38.16 21.07 5.35
CA ASP A 109 39.36 21.12 4.50
C ASP A 109 40.36 20.09 5.04
N VAL A 110 40.20 18.84 4.59
CA VAL A 110 40.97 17.71 5.10
C VAL A 110 41.43 16.79 3.97
N HIS A 111 42.62 16.24 4.13
CA HIS A 111 43.23 15.33 3.15
C HIS A 111 42.97 13.85 3.48
N THR A 112 42.43 13.55 4.66
CA THR A 112 42.11 12.20 5.14
C THR A 112 40.68 12.15 5.67
N PRO A 113 39.96 11.01 5.56
CA PRO A 113 38.58 10.91 6.02
C PRO A 113 38.43 11.28 7.49
N ILE A 114 37.52 12.24 7.76
CA ILE A 114 37.07 12.56 9.12
C ILE A 114 35.58 12.28 9.24
N ARG A 115 35.13 11.95 10.46
CA ARG A 115 33.71 11.90 10.78
C ARG A 115 33.25 13.27 11.27
N VAL A 116 32.24 13.82 10.61
CA VAL A 116 31.52 15.02 11.05
C VAL A 116 30.22 14.57 11.72
N VAL A 117 29.84 15.25 12.80
CA VAL A 117 28.58 15.02 13.51
C VAL A 117 27.93 16.37 13.79
N MET A 118 26.75 16.58 13.23
CA MET A 118 25.95 17.79 13.39
C MET A 118 24.68 17.47 14.18
N ARG A 119 24.53 18.10 15.34
CA ARG A 119 23.38 17.88 16.23
C ARG A 119 22.23 18.82 15.89
N VAL A 120 21.01 18.29 15.82
CA VAL A 120 19.80 19.05 15.51
C VAL A 120 18.70 18.70 16.51
N ALA A 121 18.06 19.74 17.08
CA ALA A 121 16.89 19.59 17.93
C ALA A 121 15.62 19.35 17.10
N LEU A 122 14.73 18.49 17.59
CA LEU A 122 13.40 18.23 17.03
C LEU A 122 12.34 18.93 17.90
N ASP A 123 12.28 20.26 17.84
CA ASP A 123 11.45 21.10 18.73
C ASP A 123 10.36 21.91 18.02
N ALA A 124 10.48 22.18 16.72
CA ALA A 124 9.57 23.06 15.97
C ALA A 124 9.03 22.45 14.66
N PHE A 125 8.51 21.21 14.69
CA PHE A 125 8.08 20.45 13.50
C PHE A 125 6.69 19.78 13.59
N LEU A 126 5.92 19.95 14.67
CA LEU A 126 4.72 19.14 14.95
C LEU A 126 3.67 19.06 13.82
N ASP A 127 3.51 20.13 13.03
CA ASP A 127 2.52 20.20 11.95
C ASP A 127 3.12 19.92 10.56
N ALA A 128 4.41 20.18 10.38
CA ALA A 128 5.13 20.00 9.14
C ALA A 128 6.65 20.13 9.39
N GLY A 129 7.43 19.52 8.49
CA GLY A 129 8.85 19.81 8.39
C GLY A 129 9.77 18.59 8.33
N HIS A 130 10.91 18.82 7.72
CA HIS A 130 11.91 17.82 7.36
C HIS A 130 13.31 18.34 7.62
N LEU A 131 14.26 17.42 7.75
CA LEU A 131 15.69 17.74 7.69
C LEU A 131 16.30 17.14 6.42
N TRP A 132 17.30 17.80 5.85
CA TRP A 132 18.12 17.23 4.77
C TRP A 132 19.55 17.74 4.83
N LEU A 133 20.47 16.95 4.28
CA LEU A 133 21.87 17.32 4.07
C LEU A 133 22.03 18.06 2.74
N GLU A 134 22.83 19.12 2.74
CA GLU A 134 23.40 19.76 1.56
C GLU A 134 24.92 19.80 1.69
N ALA A 135 25.62 19.53 0.58
CA ALA A 135 27.08 19.62 0.50
C ALA A 135 27.46 20.52 -0.67
N GLU A 136 28.37 21.46 -0.45
CA GLU A 136 28.77 22.46 -1.44
C GLU A 136 30.29 22.59 -1.51
N THR A 137 30.82 22.69 -2.72
CA THR A 137 32.24 22.92 -2.99
C THR A 137 32.47 24.28 -3.64
N THR A 138 33.64 24.86 -3.38
CA THR A 138 34.13 26.05 -4.09
C THR A 138 35.13 25.61 -5.17
N THR A 139 36.43 25.82 -4.96
CA THR A 139 37.49 25.39 -5.88
C THR A 139 37.96 23.95 -5.65
N GLY A 140 37.65 23.38 -4.48
CA GLY A 140 38.04 22.02 -4.09
C GLY A 140 37.07 20.93 -4.56
N VAL A 141 37.46 19.68 -4.29
CA VAL A 141 36.59 18.51 -4.39
C VAL A 141 36.16 18.08 -2.99
N LEU A 142 34.98 17.47 -2.86
CA LEU A 142 34.48 16.94 -1.59
C LEU A 142 33.90 15.55 -1.81
N HIS A 143 34.31 14.59 -1.02
CA HIS A 143 33.68 13.28 -0.94
C HIS A 143 32.87 13.19 0.35
N VAL A 144 31.63 12.76 0.22
CA VAL A 144 30.70 12.51 1.32
C VAL A 144 30.34 11.03 1.29
N ASP A 145 30.55 10.35 2.41
CA ASP A 145 30.32 8.91 2.57
C ASP A 145 29.51 8.64 3.85
N ASP A 146 28.69 7.60 3.83
CA ASP A 146 28.02 7.03 5.01
C ASP A 146 27.26 8.06 5.86
N VAL A 147 26.28 8.73 5.24
CA VAL A 147 25.42 9.69 5.92
C VAL A 147 24.37 8.94 6.76
N ARG A 148 24.37 9.17 8.06
CA ARG A 148 23.50 8.52 9.05
C ARG A 148 22.80 9.53 9.93
N VAL A 149 21.58 9.22 10.33
CA VAL A 149 20.79 10.00 11.28
C VAL A 149 20.44 9.09 12.44
N SER A 150 20.95 9.43 13.61
CA SER A 150 20.78 8.65 14.83
C SER A 150 20.15 9.52 15.93
N GLY A 151 19.25 8.94 16.74
CA GLY A 151 18.82 9.54 18.00
C GLY A 151 19.98 9.59 19.00
N ILE A 152 19.84 10.42 20.04
CA ILE A 152 20.85 10.52 21.10
C ILE A 152 20.78 9.33 22.07
N GLU A 153 19.56 8.96 22.45
CA GLU A 153 19.31 7.90 23.42
C GLU A 153 18.97 6.61 22.68
N ALA A 154 19.65 5.52 23.05
CA ALA A 154 19.37 4.22 22.48
C ALA A 154 18.00 3.75 22.95
N ALA A 155 17.11 3.44 22.00
CA ALA A 155 15.89 2.73 22.32
C ALA A 155 16.21 1.27 22.67
N PRO A 156 15.48 0.67 23.63
CA PRO A 156 15.62 -0.74 23.94
C PRO A 156 15.57 -1.61 22.65
N PRO A 157 16.32 -2.71 22.59
CA PRO A 157 16.19 -3.66 21.50
C PRO A 157 14.78 -4.27 21.52
N VAL A 158 14.12 -4.24 20.36
CA VAL A 158 12.82 -4.86 20.14
C VAL A 158 13.00 -5.89 19.02
N PRO A 159 12.69 -7.18 19.24
CA PRO A 159 12.72 -8.19 18.20
C PRO A 159 11.95 -7.71 16.97
N THR A 160 12.57 -7.78 15.80
CA THR A 160 11.92 -7.36 14.55
C THR A 160 11.81 -8.55 13.63
N VAL A 161 10.58 -8.86 13.21
CA VAL A 161 10.28 -9.98 12.32
C VAL A 161 9.61 -9.45 11.07
N VAL A 162 10.08 -9.87 9.90
CA VAL A 162 9.38 -9.61 8.63
C VAL A 162 8.50 -10.81 8.31
N ALA A 163 7.23 -10.58 8.01
CA ALA A 163 6.27 -11.58 7.60
C ALA A 163 5.80 -11.32 6.16
N ILE A 164 6.14 -12.23 5.26
CA ILE A 164 5.80 -12.17 3.83
C ILE A 164 4.74 -13.22 3.53
N CYS A 165 3.64 -12.81 2.93
CA CYS A 165 2.62 -13.71 2.39
C CYS A 165 2.86 -13.93 0.89
N THR A 166 2.85 -15.18 0.42
CA THR A 166 2.98 -15.49 -1.02
C THR A 166 2.01 -16.57 -1.49
N HIS A 167 1.55 -16.44 -2.73
CA HIS A 167 0.72 -17.45 -3.40
C HIS A 167 1.05 -17.53 -4.88
N ASN A 168 1.72 -18.61 -5.30
CA ASN A 168 2.07 -18.90 -6.69
C ASN A 168 2.95 -17.84 -7.39
N ARG A 169 3.76 -17.10 -6.62
CA ARG A 169 4.69 -16.07 -7.12
C ARG A 169 6.13 -16.27 -6.62
N PRO A 170 6.72 -17.47 -6.80
CA PRO A 170 8.06 -17.74 -6.28
C PRO A 170 9.13 -16.80 -6.83
N ASP A 171 9.01 -16.39 -8.10
CA ASP A 171 9.95 -15.47 -8.75
C ASP A 171 9.95 -14.08 -8.09
N ASP A 172 8.79 -13.58 -7.70
CA ASP A 172 8.65 -12.27 -7.04
C ASP A 172 9.14 -12.32 -5.60
N CYS A 173 8.70 -13.35 -4.85
CA CYS A 173 9.11 -13.58 -3.46
C CYS A 173 10.64 -13.68 -3.34
N ILE A 174 11.29 -14.47 -4.22
CA ILE A 174 12.75 -14.61 -4.21
C ILE A 174 13.47 -13.30 -4.49
N ARG A 175 13.00 -12.47 -5.43
CA ARG A 175 13.61 -11.14 -5.67
C ARG A 175 13.53 -10.24 -4.43
N THR A 176 12.40 -10.27 -3.72
CA THR A 176 12.21 -9.50 -2.48
C THR A 176 13.16 -10.00 -1.39
N LEU A 177 13.26 -11.32 -1.21
CA LEU A 177 14.18 -11.94 -0.25
C LEU A 177 15.65 -11.70 -0.59
N ASP A 178 16.04 -11.77 -1.87
CA ASP A 178 17.41 -11.47 -2.33
C ASP A 178 17.79 -10.02 -2.07
N THR A 179 16.85 -9.10 -2.28
CA THR A 179 17.04 -7.67 -2.00
C THR A 179 17.27 -7.47 -0.49
N LEU A 180 16.47 -8.12 0.35
CA LEU A 180 16.64 -8.09 1.80
C LEU A 180 17.99 -8.70 2.23
N ALA A 181 18.34 -9.87 1.69
CA ALA A 181 19.56 -10.60 2.00
C ALA A 181 20.85 -9.90 1.51
N ALA A 182 20.72 -8.96 0.56
CA ALA A 182 21.84 -8.16 0.08
C ALA A 182 22.24 -7.03 1.05
N ASP A 183 21.34 -6.60 1.95
CA ASP A 183 21.61 -5.54 2.92
C ASP A 183 21.95 -6.14 4.30
N GLY A 184 23.25 -6.29 4.56
CA GLY A 184 23.73 -6.92 5.79
C GLY A 184 23.38 -6.18 7.08
N GLU A 185 23.13 -4.86 7.04
CA GLU A 185 22.66 -4.12 8.22
C GLU A 185 21.20 -4.45 8.53
N VAL A 186 20.35 -4.55 7.49
CA VAL A 186 18.96 -4.95 7.65
C VAL A 186 18.86 -6.41 8.09
N VAL A 187 19.66 -7.32 7.54
CA VAL A 187 19.69 -8.72 8.01
C VAL A 187 20.06 -8.82 9.49
N ARG A 188 21.01 -8.00 9.98
CA ARG A 188 21.38 -7.97 11.41
C ARG A 188 20.31 -7.39 12.32
N LEU A 189 19.45 -6.53 11.79
CA LEU A 189 18.32 -5.92 12.51
C LEU A 189 17.18 -6.93 12.74
N LEU A 190 17.05 -7.94 11.87
CA LEU A 190 15.96 -8.90 11.90
C LEU A 190 16.30 -10.14 12.71
N GLU A 191 15.35 -10.55 13.55
CA GLU A 191 15.38 -11.85 14.23
C GLU A 191 14.98 -12.97 13.27
N GLN A 192 13.94 -12.73 12.46
CA GLN A 192 13.45 -13.69 11.48
C GLN A 192 12.74 -13.02 10.29
N VAL A 193 12.74 -13.72 9.17
CA VAL A 193 11.95 -13.49 7.97
C VAL A 193 11.07 -14.73 7.79
N VAL A 194 9.78 -14.58 8.05
CA VAL A 194 8.78 -15.64 7.90
C VAL A 194 8.13 -15.48 6.54
N VAL A 195 8.23 -16.51 5.69
CA VAL A 195 7.54 -16.60 4.41
C VAL A 195 6.40 -17.59 4.54
N VAL A 196 5.17 -17.11 4.47
CA VAL A 196 3.97 -17.96 4.47
C VAL A 196 3.60 -18.29 3.03
N ASP A 197 3.93 -19.50 2.60
CA ASP A 197 3.70 -20.01 1.26
C ASP A 197 2.35 -20.75 1.17
N GLN A 198 1.42 -20.12 0.47
CA GLN A 198 0.05 -20.60 0.27
C GLN A 198 -0.20 -21.19 -1.12
N GLY A 199 0.83 -21.30 -1.97
CA GLY A 199 0.72 -21.68 -3.37
C GLY A 199 1.11 -23.13 -3.66
N ASP A 200 0.73 -23.64 -4.84
CA ASP A 200 1.20 -24.95 -5.30
C ASP A 200 2.59 -24.84 -5.98
N ARG A 201 2.91 -23.66 -6.53
CA ARG A 201 4.27 -23.31 -6.98
C ARG A 201 5.05 -22.77 -5.79
N ARG A 202 5.79 -23.66 -5.12
CA ARG A 202 6.51 -23.35 -3.89
C ARG A 202 7.72 -22.43 -4.11
N VAL A 203 7.96 -21.54 -3.16
CA VAL A 203 9.17 -20.71 -3.09
C VAL A 203 10.41 -21.57 -2.86
N ALA A 204 10.29 -22.61 -2.03
CA ALA A 204 11.38 -23.53 -1.73
C ALA A 204 11.90 -24.29 -2.97
N ASP A 205 11.04 -24.48 -3.97
CA ASP A 205 11.37 -25.15 -5.24
C ASP A 205 12.02 -24.21 -6.27
N HIS A 206 12.09 -22.91 -6.00
CA HIS A 206 12.67 -21.95 -6.93
C HIS A 206 14.19 -22.12 -7.03
N PRO A 207 14.80 -22.09 -8.23
CA PRO A 207 16.25 -22.29 -8.41
C PRO A 207 17.14 -21.33 -7.61
N GLY A 208 16.66 -20.10 -7.36
CA GLY A 208 17.35 -19.09 -6.55
C GLY A 208 17.28 -19.31 -5.03
N PHE A 209 16.35 -20.14 -4.55
CA PHE A 209 16.06 -20.27 -3.12
C PHE A 209 17.28 -20.66 -2.28
N ALA A 210 18.06 -21.64 -2.73
CA ALA A 210 19.21 -22.13 -1.97
C ALA A 210 20.25 -21.02 -1.69
N ALA A 211 20.49 -20.13 -2.66
CA ALA A 211 21.42 -19.01 -2.50
C ALA A 211 20.87 -17.96 -1.54
N THR A 212 19.58 -17.61 -1.66
CA THR A 212 18.91 -16.66 -0.77
C THR A 212 18.86 -17.18 0.67
N ALA A 213 18.47 -18.45 0.84
CA ALA A 213 18.40 -19.12 2.13
C ALA A 213 19.78 -19.18 2.81
N GLN A 214 20.86 -19.42 2.05
CA GLN A 214 22.22 -19.38 2.59
C GLN A 214 22.61 -17.99 3.13
N ARG A 215 22.17 -16.90 2.48
CA ARG A 215 22.50 -15.53 2.90
C ARG A 215 21.69 -15.08 4.12
N LEU A 216 20.44 -15.51 4.23
CA LEU A 216 19.58 -15.24 5.40
C LEU A 216 19.91 -16.17 6.58
N GLY A 217 20.42 -17.37 6.29
CA GLY A 217 20.75 -18.39 7.30
C GLY A 217 19.54 -18.79 8.12
N ASP A 218 19.74 -18.99 9.42
CA ASP A 218 18.70 -19.40 10.37
C ASP A 218 17.58 -18.36 10.56
N ARG A 219 17.73 -17.17 9.97
CA ARG A 219 16.69 -16.13 9.98
C ARG A 219 15.57 -16.40 8.98
N LEU A 220 15.75 -17.25 7.97
CA LEU A 220 14.66 -17.55 7.03
C LEU A 220 13.83 -18.74 7.54
N ARG A 221 12.52 -18.53 7.70
CA ARG A 221 11.55 -19.58 8.00
C ARG A 221 10.47 -19.59 6.93
N VAL A 222 10.38 -20.68 6.17
CA VAL A 222 9.27 -20.89 5.23
C VAL A 222 8.21 -21.75 5.92
N VAL A 223 6.97 -21.28 5.89
CA VAL A 223 5.81 -21.94 6.47
C VAL A 223 4.81 -22.22 5.35
N GLU A 224 4.55 -23.49 5.09
CA GLU A 224 3.56 -23.90 4.10
C GLU A 224 2.18 -24.01 4.74
N GLN A 225 1.16 -23.49 4.06
CA GLN A 225 -0.23 -23.67 4.46
C GLN A 225 -1.18 -23.73 3.26
N ARG A 226 -2.45 -24.07 3.51
CA ARG A 226 -3.52 -23.94 2.51
C ARG A 226 -3.82 -22.47 2.21
N ASN A 227 -4.37 -22.19 1.02
CA ASN A 227 -4.70 -20.83 0.63
C ASN A 227 -5.88 -20.24 1.42
N LEU A 228 -5.57 -19.35 2.36
CA LEU A 228 -6.51 -18.57 3.16
C LEU A 228 -6.49 -17.08 2.76
N GLY A 229 -5.93 -16.78 1.58
CA GLY A 229 -5.85 -15.44 1.06
C GLY A 229 -4.92 -14.53 1.86
N GLY A 230 -5.08 -13.21 1.68
CA GLY A 230 -4.19 -12.20 2.28
C GLY A 230 -4.22 -12.25 3.81
N SER A 231 -5.41 -12.18 4.41
CA SER A 231 -5.54 -12.15 5.87
C SER A 231 -5.03 -13.42 6.52
N GLY A 232 -5.24 -14.59 5.89
CA GLY A 232 -4.70 -15.84 6.40
C GLY A 232 -3.18 -15.94 6.32
N GLY A 233 -2.58 -15.45 5.24
CA GLY A 233 -1.12 -15.40 5.10
C GLY A 233 -0.47 -14.46 6.11
N PHE A 234 -0.98 -13.23 6.22
CA PHE A 234 -0.47 -12.26 7.19
C PHE A 234 -0.72 -12.71 8.63
N THR A 235 -1.90 -13.25 8.96
CA THR A 235 -2.18 -13.72 10.31
C THR A 235 -1.31 -14.90 10.71
N ARG A 236 -1.01 -15.82 9.78
CA ARG A 236 -0.02 -16.87 10.05
C ARG A 236 1.35 -16.27 10.37
N GLY A 237 1.80 -15.30 9.57
CA GLY A 237 3.07 -14.61 9.82
C GLY A 237 3.10 -13.92 11.19
N ILE A 238 1.99 -13.27 11.59
CA ILE A 238 1.82 -12.67 12.91
C ILE A 238 1.92 -13.72 14.01
N VAL A 239 1.18 -14.84 13.91
CA VAL A 239 1.15 -15.91 14.90
C VAL A 239 2.53 -16.58 15.07
N GLU A 240 3.23 -16.83 13.98
CA GLU A 240 4.58 -17.39 14.02
C GLU A 240 5.59 -16.42 14.66
N ALA A 241 5.49 -15.12 14.32
CA ALA A 241 6.34 -14.08 14.88
C ALA A 241 6.10 -13.88 16.38
N THR A 242 4.84 -13.67 16.81
CA THR A 242 4.53 -13.41 18.22
C THR A 242 4.62 -14.66 19.08
N GLY A 243 4.45 -15.85 18.50
CA GLY A 243 4.67 -17.13 19.19
C GLY A 243 6.15 -17.36 19.54
N ALA A 244 7.08 -16.97 18.67
CA ALA A 244 8.51 -17.09 18.93
C ALA A 244 9.10 -15.87 19.67
N TRP A 245 8.56 -14.67 19.43
CA TRP A 245 8.98 -13.41 20.04
C TRP A 245 7.75 -12.61 20.51
N PRO A 246 7.28 -12.81 21.76
CA PRO A 246 6.07 -12.18 22.28
C PRO A 246 6.07 -10.65 22.26
N ASP A 247 7.23 -10.01 22.37
CA ASP A 247 7.38 -8.54 22.36
C ASP A 247 7.80 -7.98 20.98
N ALA A 248 7.70 -8.78 19.91
CA ALA A 248 8.19 -8.37 18.60
C ALA A 248 7.41 -7.21 17.99
N GLN A 249 8.08 -6.47 17.11
CA GLN A 249 7.43 -5.70 16.06
C GLN A 249 7.42 -6.50 14.77
N VAL A 250 6.23 -6.68 14.19
CA VAL A 250 6.03 -7.49 12.98
C VAL A 250 5.87 -6.56 11.80
N ILE A 251 6.75 -6.67 10.80
CA ILE A 251 6.65 -5.97 9.52
C ILE A 251 5.95 -6.90 8.53
N LEU A 252 4.67 -6.64 8.28
CA LEU A 252 3.89 -7.26 7.22
C LEU A 252 4.38 -6.71 5.87
N MET A 253 4.62 -7.59 4.91
CA MET A 253 5.17 -7.22 3.60
C MET A 253 4.60 -8.10 2.48
N ASP A 254 4.30 -7.49 1.34
CA ASP A 254 3.90 -8.23 0.13
C ASP A 254 5.10 -8.92 -0.54
N ASP A 255 4.84 -9.98 -1.31
CA ASP A 255 5.87 -10.69 -2.07
C ASP A 255 6.23 -10.01 -3.40
N ASP A 256 5.29 -9.29 -4.03
CA ASP A 256 5.38 -8.70 -5.37
C ASP A 256 5.74 -7.21 -5.40
N ILE A 257 6.58 -6.79 -4.47
CA ILE A 257 7.16 -5.43 -4.40
C ILE A 257 8.56 -5.35 -5.01
N ARG A 258 9.01 -4.13 -5.33
CA ARG A 258 10.45 -3.80 -5.25
C ARG A 258 10.71 -3.09 -3.94
N LEU A 259 11.58 -3.67 -3.13
CA LEU A 259 11.89 -3.20 -1.78
C LEU A 259 13.06 -2.20 -1.81
N GLU A 260 12.88 -1.01 -1.24
CA GLU A 260 14.01 -0.23 -0.72
C GLU A 260 14.29 -0.73 0.71
N THR A 261 15.45 -1.35 0.94
CA THR A 261 15.77 -2.00 2.22
C THR A 261 15.80 -1.01 3.39
N GLU A 262 16.06 0.26 3.08
CA GLU A 262 15.97 1.35 4.05
C GLU A 262 14.56 1.51 4.65
N THR A 263 13.51 1.07 3.95
CA THR A 263 12.14 1.05 4.47
C THR A 263 12.01 0.13 5.69
N VAL A 264 12.61 -1.07 5.65
CA VAL A 264 12.60 -2.00 6.79
C VAL A 264 13.29 -1.38 8.00
N LEU A 265 14.45 -0.75 7.76
CA LEU A 265 15.22 -0.07 8.80
C LEU A 265 14.42 1.08 9.41
N ARG A 266 13.85 1.96 8.59
CA ARG A 266 13.07 3.13 9.05
C ARG A 266 11.84 2.72 9.83
N LEU A 267 11.08 1.73 9.36
CA LEU A 267 9.92 1.22 10.08
C LEU A 267 10.34 0.67 11.45
N ALA A 268 11.32 -0.23 11.48
CA ALA A 268 11.81 -0.82 12.72
C ALA A 268 12.38 0.20 13.70
N ALA A 269 13.13 1.19 13.22
CA ALA A 269 13.70 2.25 14.05
C ALA A 269 12.59 3.16 14.60
N PHE A 270 11.63 3.56 13.76
CA PHE A 270 10.48 4.36 14.19
C PHE A 270 9.64 3.62 15.23
N GLY A 271 9.39 2.32 15.00
CA GLY A 271 8.71 1.44 15.94
C GLY A 271 9.45 1.35 17.29
N ARG A 272 10.78 1.22 17.29
CA ARG A 272 11.59 1.21 18.52
C ARG A 272 11.55 2.51 19.30
N HIS A 273 11.54 3.65 18.61
CA HIS A 273 11.52 4.97 19.24
C HIS A 273 10.10 5.48 19.56
N ARG A 274 9.05 4.71 19.27
CA ARG A 274 7.65 5.14 19.50
C ARG A 274 7.41 5.58 20.94
N ALA A 275 6.65 6.66 21.13
CA ALA A 275 6.28 7.16 22.46
C ALA A 275 5.12 6.39 23.10
N ALA A 276 4.30 5.73 22.29
CA ALA A 276 3.14 4.92 22.68
C ALA A 276 2.89 3.84 21.61
N PRO A 277 2.04 2.83 21.86
CA PRO A 277 1.67 1.86 20.83
C PRO A 277 1.08 2.55 19.60
N LEU A 278 1.60 2.24 18.41
CA LEU A 278 1.11 2.78 17.13
C LEU A 278 1.45 1.83 15.96
N ILE A 279 0.68 1.94 14.88
CA ILE A 279 0.88 1.20 13.63
C ILE A 279 1.66 2.10 12.66
N VAL A 280 2.72 1.58 12.03
CA VAL A 280 3.56 2.35 11.09
C VAL A 280 3.56 1.70 9.72
N GLY A 281 2.98 2.37 8.73
CA GLY A 281 3.01 1.93 7.34
C GLY A 281 4.09 2.62 6.53
N GLY A 282 4.63 1.89 5.55
CA GLY A 282 5.36 2.45 4.43
C GLY A 282 4.42 2.98 3.36
N GLN A 283 4.86 3.98 2.62
CA GLN A 283 4.18 4.49 1.43
C GLN A 283 4.36 3.57 0.23
N MET A 284 3.49 3.74 -0.76
CA MET A 284 3.58 3.03 -2.03
C MET A 284 3.97 4.01 -3.15
N LEU A 285 5.09 3.71 -3.82
CA LEU A 285 5.44 4.27 -5.12
C LEU A 285 4.97 3.32 -6.23
N ASN A 286 4.64 3.87 -7.40
CA ASN A 286 4.18 3.07 -8.53
C ASN A 286 5.34 2.32 -9.21
N LEU A 287 5.19 1.02 -9.47
CA LEU A 287 6.21 0.18 -10.08
C LEU A 287 6.61 0.59 -11.50
N HIS A 288 5.64 1.01 -12.32
CA HIS A 288 5.87 1.47 -13.69
C HIS A 288 6.18 2.96 -13.79
N HIS A 289 5.72 3.75 -12.81
CA HIS A 289 5.99 5.18 -12.70
C HIS A 289 6.71 5.47 -11.38
N PRO A 290 8.02 5.16 -11.26
CA PRO A 290 8.71 5.02 -9.97
C PRO A 290 8.83 6.30 -9.14
N SER A 291 8.54 7.47 -9.70
CA SER A 291 8.46 8.75 -8.99
C SER A 291 7.05 9.11 -8.49
N ARG A 292 6.02 8.38 -8.92
CA ARG A 292 4.64 8.67 -8.52
C ARG A 292 4.31 8.01 -7.19
N LEU A 293 3.99 8.84 -6.20
CA LEU A 293 3.45 8.43 -4.92
C LEU A 293 1.95 8.17 -5.08
N HIS A 294 1.49 6.99 -4.65
CA HIS A 294 0.06 6.65 -4.69
C HIS A 294 -0.77 7.60 -3.81
N SER A 295 -0.45 7.63 -2.52
CA SER A 295 -1.09 8.51 -1.54
C SER A 295 -0.13 8.77 -0.39
N HIS A 296 -0.17 9.98 0.17
CA HIS A 296 0.61 10.32 1.34
C HIS A 296 0.10 9.64 2.62
N ALA A 297 -1.23 9.60 2.77
CA ALA A 297 -1.96 8.90 3.82
C ALA A 297 -3.40 8.67 3.36
N GLU A 298 -4.05 7.62 3.85
CA GLU A 298 -5.37 7.19 3.39
C GLU A 298 -6.42 7.21 4.49
N ARG A 299 -7.67 7.40 4.08
CA ARG A 299 -8.87 7.27 4.90
C ARG A 299 -9.94 6.48 4.14
N SER A 300 -10.94 6.01 4.88
CA SER A 300 -12.11 5.34 4.33
C SER A 300 -13.34 6.25 4.33
N ASP A 301 -14.32 5.90 3.49
CA ASP A 301 -15.69 6.39 3.60
C ASP A 301 -16.63 5.18 3.47
N LEU A 302 -16.96 4.62 4.63
CA LEU A 302 -17.83 3.45 4.75
C LEU A 302 -19.28 3.76 4.32
N SER A 303 -19.68 5.03 4.17
CA SER A 303 -21.02 5.39 3.68
C SER A 303 -21.18 5.09 2.19
N VAL A 304 -20.08 5.13 1.43
CA VAL A 304 -20.02 4.75 0.01
C VAL A 304 -19.33 3.41 -0.23
N LEU A 305 -19.00 2.68 0.85
CA LEU A 305 -18.30 1.40 0.82
C LEU A 305 -16.92 1.46 0.13
N GLU A 306 -16.19 2.56 0.33
CA GLU A 306 -14.88 2.77 -0.29
C GLU A 306 -13.79 3.07 0.74
N ALA A 307 -12.57 2.70 0.38
CA ALA A 307 -11.33 3.06 1.05
C ALA A 307 -10.33 3.62 0.02
N GLY A 308 -9.19 4.12 0.49
CA GLY A 308 -8.17 4.73 -0.36
C GLY A 308 -8.42 6.19 -0.70
N PHE A 309 -9.26 6.91 0.07
CA PHE A 309 -9.36 8.35 -0.12
C PHE A 309 -8.10 9.02 0.43
N PRO A 310 -7.51 10.00 -0.27
CA PRO A 310 -6.38 10.71 0.27
C PRO A 310 -6.81 11.54 1.49
N ALA A 311 -6.04 11.42 2.57
CA ALA A 311 -6.17 12.29 3.74
C ALA A 311 -5.76 13.74 3.40
N ASP A 312 -4.77 13.89 2.51
CA ASP A 312 -4.40 15.16 1.88
C ASP A 312 -4.57 15.06 0.35
N PRO A 313 -5.60 15.70 -0.24
CA PRO A 313 -5.83 15.70 -1.68
C PRO A 313 -4.66 16.28 -2.51
N LEU A 314 -3.82 17.14 -1.93
CA LEU A 314 -2.66 17.72 -2.62
C LEU A 314 -1.47 16.75 -2.70
N ALA A 315 -1.55 15.60 -2.02
CA ALA A 315 -0.50 14.61 -1.91
C ALA A 315 -0.96 13.22 -2.38
N HIS A 316 -1.79 13.20 -3.43
CA HIS A 316 -2.36 12.02 -4.07
C HIS A 316 -1.93 11.92 -5.54
N HIS A 317 -1.38 10.78 -5.96
CA HIS A 317 -0.79 10.58 -7.30
C HIS A 317 0.21 11.67 -7.73
N VAL A 318 0.99 12.19 -6.77
CA VAL A 318 1.98 13.25 -7.03
C VAL A 318 3.30 12.65 -7.52
N ASP A 319 3.95 13.32 -8.46
CA ASP A 319 5.35 13.04 -8.80
C ASP A 319 6.26 13.67 -7.75
N VAL A 320 6.95 12.86 -6.96
CA VAL A 320 7.78 13.33 -5.84
C VAL A 320 9.09 13.97 -6.28
N LEU A 321 9.44 13.91 -7.57
CA LEU A 321 10.55 14.67 -8.15
C LEU A 321 10.14 16.12 -8.47
N GLU A 322 8.85 16.36 -8.70
CA GLU A 322 8.30 17.69 -8.98
C GLU A 322 7.76 18.35 -7.71
N GLN A 323 7.06 17.57 -6.87
CA GLN A 323 6.41 18.07 -5.67
C GLN A 323 6.54 17.08 -4.50
N LEU A 324 7.32 17.46 -3.49
CA LEU A 324 7.40 16.73 -2.23
C LEU A 324 6.28 17.14 -1.28
N PRO A 325 5.48 16.20 -0.74
CA PRO A 325 4.54 16.50 0.34
C PRO A 325 5.29 17.06 1.54
N TYR A 326 4.92 18.25 2.03
CA TYR A 326 5.63 18.93 3.13
C TYR A 326 4.86 18.92 4.46
N ARG A 327 3.53 18.75 4.43
CA ARG A 327 2.70 18.68 5.64
C ARG A 327 2.61 17.25 6.13
N ARG A 328 2.49 17.08 7.46
CA ARG A 328 2.09 15.80 8.04
C ARG A 328 0.63 15.53 7.67
N ALA A 329 0.29 14.29 7.30
CA ALA A 329 -1.09 13.83 7.21
C ALA A 329 -1.31 12.63 8.12
N ASP A 330 -2.48 12.60 8.75
CA ASP A 330 -2.87 11.50 9.62
C ASP A 330 -3.65 10.46 8.81
N ALA A 331 -3.28 9.20 9.00
CA ALA A 331 -3.90 8.06 8.32
C ALA A 331 -4.96 7.41 9.21
N GLU A 332 -6.03 6.90 8.61
CA GLU A 332 -7.00 6.05 9.33
C GLU A 332 -6.51 4.61 9.41
N TYR A 333 -5.90 4.13 8.33
CA TYR A 333 -5.29 2.81 8.20
C TYR A 333 -4.06 2.91 7.28
N THR A 334 -3.33 1.81 7.16
CA THR A 334 -2.24 1.69 6.18
C THR A 334 -2.22 0.26 5.64
N ALA A 335 -1.93 0.10 4.37
CA ALA A 335 -1.96 -1.20 3.74
C ALA A 335 -0.73 -2.05 4.08
N TRP A 336 -0.87 -3.36 3.97
CA TRP A 336 0.12 -4.33 4.43
C TRP A 336 1.22 -4.68 3.42
N TRP A 337 1.39 -3.90 2.35
CA TRP A 337 2.56 -4.01 1.46
C TRP A 337 3.89 -3.78 2.19
N ALA A 338 3.87 -2.97 3.24
CA ALA A 338 4.95 -2.74 4.20
C ALA A 338 4.35 -2.05 5.43
N CYS A 339 3.98 -2.81 6.46
CA CYS A 339 3.33 -2.28 7.66
C CYS A 339 3.90 -2.91 8.93
N LEU A 340 4.41 -2.07 9.83
CA LEU A 340 4.87 -2.47 11.14
C LEU A 340 3.75 -2.38 12.17
N VAL A 341 3.51 -3.51 12.84
CA VAL A 341 2.57 -3.62 13.96
C VAL A 341 3.29 -4.24 15.17
N PRO A 342 3.39 -3.53 16.31
CA PRO A 342 3.91 -4.10 17.55
C PRO A 342 3.01 -5.22 18.09
N ALA A 343 3.58 -6.26 18.70
CA ALA A 343 2.84 -7.40 19.24
C ALA A 343 1.75 -7.00 20.25
N GLU A 344 2.05 -6.03 21.12
CA GLU A 344 1.10 -5.44 22.08
C GLU A 344 -0.17 -4.87 21.41
N VAL A 345 -0.12 -4.52 20.13
CA VAL A 345 -1.30 -4.07 19.38
C VAL A 345 -2.20 -5.26 19.07
N PHE A 346 -1.67 -6.43 18.70
CA PHE A 346 -2.48 -7.63 18.46
C PHE A 346 -3.13 -8.14 19.74
N ASP A 347 -2.42 -8.10 20.87
CA ASP A 347 -2.96 -8.50 22.18
C ASP A 347 -4.15 -7.63 22.60
N ARG A 348 -4.08 -6.33 22.26
CA ARG A 348 -5.09 -5.35 22.63
C ARG A 348 -6.27 -5.27 21.65
N VAL A 349 -5.97 -5.35 20.35
CA VAL A 349 -6.94 -5.13 19.25
C VAL A 349 -7.59 -6.45 18.80
N GLY A 350 -6.92 -7.59 19.02
CA GLY A 350 -7.24 -8.88 18.42
C GLY A 350 -6.54 -9.05 17.07
N LEU A 351 -6.58 -10.26 16.52
CA LEU A 351 -6.03 -10.57 15.21
C LEU A 351 -6.89 -9.97 14.06
N PRO A 352 -6.36 -9.94 12.82
CA PRO A 352 -7.15 -9.60 11.64
C PRO A 352 -8.46 -10.37 11.54
N LEU A 353 -9.48 -9.79 10.92
CA LEU A 353 -10.66 -10.56 10.53
C LEU A 353 -10.24 -11.65 9.50
N PRO A 354 -10.86 -12.84 9.55
CA PRO A 354 -10.60 -13.94 8.60
C PRO A 354 -11.25 -13.66 7.24
N LEU A 355 -10.86 -12.56 6.61
CA LEU A 355 -11.23 -12.20 5.25
C LEU A 355 -10.29 -12.90 4.26
N PHE A 356 -10.77 -13.18 3.06
CA PHE A 356 -9.92 -13.81 2.04
C PHE A 356 -9.03 -12.77 1.34
N PHE A 357 -9.56 -11.58 1.03
CA PHE A 357 -8.82 -10.57 0.25
C PHE A 357 -9.39 -9.17 0.49
N GLN A 358 -8.53 -8.18 0.73
CA GLN A 358 -8.84 -6.76 0.96
C GLN A 358 -9.69 -6.45 2.19
N PHE A 359 -9.57 -5.22 2.67
CA PHE A 359 -10.28 -4.64 3.83
C PHE A 359 -9.86 -5.16 5.20
N ASP A 360 -8.97 -6.15 5.26
CA ASP A 360 -8.33 -6.63 6.48
C ASP A 360 -7.42 -5.58 7.11
N ASP A 361 -6.59 -4.93 6.30
CA ASP A 361 -5.77 -3.80 6.70
C ASP A 361 -6.59 -2.56 7.13
N ILE A 362 -7.64 -2.25 6.36
CA ILE A 362 -8.55 -1.12 6.59
C ILE A 362 -9.33 -1.33 7.90
N GLU A 363 -9.97 -2.48 8.06
CA GLU A 363 -10.74 -2.80 9.27
C GLU A 363 -9.83 -2.82 10.49
N PHE A 364 -8.66 -3.44 10.40
CA PHE A 364 -7.71 -3.48 11.51
C PHE A 364 -7.26 -2.07 11.94
N GLY A 365 -6.96 -1.19 10.99
CA GLY A 365 -6.60 0.20 11.26
C GLY A 365 -7.73 0.98 11.95
N ILE A 366 -8.97 0.83 11.46
CA ILE A 366 -10.15 1.47 12.08
C ILE A 366 -10.37 0.95 13.50
N ARG A 367 -10.34 -0.38 13.68
CA ARG A 367 -10.52 -1.04 15.00
C ARG A 367 -9.43 -0.62 15.99
N ALA A 368 -8.17 -0.53 15.55
CA ALA A 368 -7.07 -0.04 16.37
C ALA A 368 -7.27 1.43 16.78
N ARG A 369 -7.70 2.27 15.84
CA ARG A 369 -7.99 3.69 16.08
C ARG A 369 -9.14 3.91 17.07
N GLU A 370 -10.18 3.10 17.02
CA GLU A 370 -11.29 3.12 18.00
C GLU A 370 -10.81 2.82 19.44
N GLN A 371 -9.70 2.08 19.56
CA GLN A 371 -9.02 1.86 20.83
C GLN A 371 -7.94 2.92 21.13
N GLY A 372 -7.83 3.98 20.35
CA GLY A 372 -6.84 5.04 20.58
C GLY A 372 -5.40 4.67 20.18
N ILE A 373 -5.23 3.66 19.33
CA ILE A 373 -3.93 3.32 18.70
C ILE A 373 -3.91 3.98 17.32
N PRO A 374 -3.08 5.01 17.10
CA PRO A 374 -3.03 5.71 15.83
C PRO A 374 -2.28 4.90 14.76
N THR A 375 -2.59 5.20 13.50
CA THR A 375 -1.84 4.71 12.33
C THR A 375 -1.07 5.86 11.69
N VAL A 376 0.19 5.62 11.38
CA VAL A 376 1.10 6.58 10.74
C VAL A 376 1.60 5.99 9.44
N THR A 377 1.43 6.71 8.32
CA THR A 377 2.10 6.37 7.06
C THR A 377 3.38 7.19 6.96
N LEU A 378 4.53 6.55 7.17
CA LEU A 378 5.83 7.20 7.32
C LEU A 378 6.43 7.60 5.95
N PRO A 379 6.57 8.90 5.63
CA PRO A 379 7.09 9.28 4.33
C PRO A 379 8.58 8.95 4.18
N GLY A 380 8.99 8.56 2.97
CA GLY A 380 10.36 8.11 2.73
C GLY A 380 10.67 6.71 3.27
N ALA A 381 9.73 6.03 3.92
CA ALA A 381 9.72 4.58 4.02
C ALA A 381 8.72 4.10 2.96
N ALA A 382 9.17 3.42 1.91
CA ALA A 382 8.32 3.03 0.80
C ALA A 382 8.75 1.77 0.06
N VAL A 383 7.79 1.19 -0.65
CA VAL A 383 8.00 0.10 -1.61
C VAL A 383 7.48 0.55 -2.97
N TRP A 384 8.02 -0.02 -4.05
CA TRP A 384 7.35 0.06 -5.34
C TRP A 384 6.43 -1.14 -5.52
N HIS A 385 5.18 -0.87 -5.84
CA HIS A 385 4.16 -1.90 -6.03
C HIS A 385 3.37 -1.59 -7.31
N ALA A 386 2.73 -2.62 -7.88
CA ALA A 386 1.92 -2.50 -9.08
C ALA A 386 0.96 -1.31 -9.05
N ASP A 387 1.02 -0.48 -10.09
CA ASP A 387 0.21 0.74 -10.26
C ASP A 387 -1.30 0.41 -10.21
N PHE A 388 -2.00 0.87 -9.17
CA PHE A 388 -3.42 0.58 -9.00
C PHE A 388 -4.28 1.17 -10.12
N ASP A 389 -3.85 2.25 -10.76
CA ASP A 389 -4.54 2.84 -11.92
C ASP A 389 -4.61 1.89 -13.13
N LEU A 390 -3.63 0.99 -13.24
CA LEU A 390 -3.53 -0.02 -14.29
C LEU A 390 -4.19 -1.35 -13.87
N LYS A 391 -4.63 -1.51 -12.62
CA LYS A 391 -5.34 -2.72 -12.20
C LYS A 391 -6.80 -2.68 -12.67
N GLU A 392 -7.26 -3.77 -13.28
CA GLU A 392 -8.66 -3.90 -13.65
C GLU A 392 -9.51 -4.10 -12.38
N TRP A 393 -10.44 -3.17 -12.16
CA TRP A 393 -11.30 -3.21 -10.98
C TRP A 393 -12.55 -4.06 -11.21
N ASP A 394 -13.01 -4.25 -12.45
CA ASP A 394 -14.15 -5.13 -12.74
C ASP A 394 -13.69 -6.60 -12.76
N ASP A 395 -13.24 -7.11 -11.62
CA ASP A 395 -12.86 -8.51 -11.48
C ASP A 395 -13.31 -9.11 -10.15
N TRP A 396 -13.06 -10.41 -9.95
CA TRP A 396 -13.39 -11.13 -8.72
C TRP A 396 -12.93 -10.43 -7.43
N PRO A 397 -11.81 -9.67 -7.35
CA PRO A 397 -11.45 -8.97 -6.12
C PRO A 397 -12.50 -7.94 -5.68
N PHE A 398 -13.23 -7.35 -6.62
CA PHE A 398 -14.23 -6.34 -6.32
C PHE A 398 -15.45 -6.90 -5.58
N PHE A 399 -15.72 -8.20 -5.74
CA PHE A 399 -16.68 -8.90 -4.88
C PHE A 399 -16.24 -8.80 -3.41
N PHE A 400 -15.00 -9.17 -3.11
CA PHE A 400 -14.47 -9.16 -1.75
C PHE A 400 -14.40 -7.74 -1.22
N ARG A 401 -13.92 -6.78 -2.01
CA ARG A 401 -13.96 -5.34 -1.68
C ARG A 401 -15.33 -4.91 -1.18
N ARG A 402 -16.40 -5.21 -1.92
CA ARG A 402 -17.76 -4.78 -1.55
C ARG A 402 -18.34 -5.54 -0.37
N ARG A 403 -18.15 -6.87 -0.32
CA ARG A 403 -18.60 -7.70 0.80
C ARG A 403 -17.93 -7.25 2.10
N ASN A 404 -16.61 -7.09 2.06
CA ASN A 404 -15.82 -6.76 3.24
C ASN A 404 -16.00 -5.29 3.64
N ALA A 405 -16.26 -4.38 2.70
CA ALA A 405 -16.70 -3.02 3.01
C ALA A 405 -18.05 -3.00 3.76
N LEU A 406 -19.01 -3.86 3.39
CA LEU A 406 -20.28 -4.01 4.11
C LEU A 406 -20.06 -4.54 5.54
N ILE A 407 -19.17 -5.52 5.71
CA ILE A 407 -18.79 -6.06 7.03
C ILE A 407 -18.14 -4.97 7.88
N THR A 408 -17.14 -4.26 7.33
CA THR A 408 -16.45 -3.15 8.00
C THR A 408 -17.41 -2.03 8.37
N ALA A 409 -18.30 -1.67 7.44
CA ALA A 409 -19.37 -0.70 7.69
C ALA A 409 -20.29 -1.16 8.81
N ALA A 410 -20.63 -2.45 8.91
CA ALA A 410 -21.42 -2.97 10.02
C ALA A 410 -20.70 -2.88 11.36
N LEU A 411 -19.41 -3.19 11.39
CA LEU A 411 -18.61 -3.18 12.62
C LEU A 411 -18.41 -1.76 13.15
N HIS A 412 -18.04 -0.81 12.28
CA HIS A 412 -17.51 0.50 12.69
C HIS A 412 -18.39 1.70 12.31
N SER A 413 -19.43 1.50 11.49
CA SER A 413 -20.33 2.57 11.09
C SER A 413 -21.79 2.25 11.43
N GLY A 414 -22.55 3.24 11.88
CA GLY A 414 -24.02 3.10 12.02
C GLY A 414 -24.76 3.02 10.66
N ALA A 415 -24.05 2.98 9.53
CA ALA A 415 -24.55 3.44 8.23
C ALA A 415 -25.18 2.36 7.32
N VAL A 416 -25.38 1.13 7.79
CA VAL A 416 -25.54 -0.04 6.89
C VAL A 416 -26.81 -0.06 6.01
N PRO A 417 -28.06 0.19 6.44
CA PRO A 417 -29.15 0.22 5.47
C PRO A 417 -29.35 1.61 4.84
N GLY A 418 -29.11 2.70 5.57
CA GLY A 418 -29.52 4.04 5.18
C GLY A 418 -28.66 4.68 4.09
N ALA A 419 -27.35 4.75 4.31
CA ALA A 419 -26.42 5.46 3.43
C ALA A 419 -25.91 4.60 2.26
N VAL A 420 -25.68 3.32 2.53
CA VAL A 420 -25.09 2.37 1.57
C VAL A 420 -26.06 1.98 0.45
N VAL A 421 -27.34 1.83 0.75
CA VAL A 421 -28.31 1.35 -0.24
C VAL A 421 -28.52 2.32 -1.41
N PRO A 422 -28.70 3.64 -1.20
CA PRO A 422 -28.70 4.61 -2.31
C PRO A 422 -27.48 4.49 -3.22
N GLU A 423 -26.31 4.25 -2.63
CA GLU A 423 -25.06 4.12 -3.36
C GLU A 423 -25.00 2.83 -4.19
N LEU A 424 -25.36 1.68 -3.62
CA LEU A 424 -25.48 0.42 -4.37
C LEU A 424 -26.57 0.50 -5.47
N GLU A 425 -27.68 1.21 -5.22
CA GLU A 425 -28.71 1.47 -6.24
C GLU A 425 -28.17 2.31 -7.40
N ARG A 426 -27.31 3.29 -7.11
CA ARG A 426 -26.58 4.08 -8.11
C ARG A 426 -25.66 3.20 -8.95
N HIS A 427 -24.84 2.38 -8.30
CA HIS A 427 -23.92 1.45 -8.97
C HIS A 427 -24.65 0.44 -9.86
N PHE A 428 -25.65 -0.27 -9.34
CA PHE A 428 -26.40 -1.26 -10.12
C PHE A 428 -27.05 -0.63 -11.35
N ARG A 429 -27.61 0.57 -11.24
CA ARG A 429 -28.19 1.27 -12.39
C ARG A 429 -27.14 1.52 -13.47
N ASN A 430 -25.96 2.01 -13.10
CA ASN A 430 -24.89 2.32 -14.04
C ASN A 430 -24.34 1.05 -14.70
N TRP A 431 -24.03 0.01 -13.91
CA TRP A 431 -23.51 -1.26 -14.43
C TRP A 431 -24.49 -1.98 -15.36
N LEU A 432 -25.79 -1.92 -15.07
CA LEU A 432 -26.82 -2.52 -15.92
C LEU A 432 -26.93 -1.86 -17.29
N VAL A 433 -26.74 -0.54 -17.38
CA VAL A 433 -26.77 0.18 -18.67
C VAL A 433 -25.43 0.09 -19.41
N GLU A 434 -24.35 -0.33 -18.75
CA GLU A 434 -23.06 -0.70 -19.34
C GLU A 434 -22.95 -2.19 -19.72
N TYR A 435 -23.97 -2.99 -19.40
CA TYR A 435 -24.00 -4.44 -19.61
C TYR A 435 -22.89 -5.19 -18.84
N ARG A 436 -22.50 -4.69 -17.66
CA ARG A 436 -21.63 -5.39 -16.70
C ARG A 436 -22.46 -6.36 -15.86
N TYR A 437 -22.92 -7.42 -16.50
CA TYR A 437 -23.83 -8.40 -15.92
C TYR A 437 -23.12 -9.29 -14.91
N GLY A 438 -21.91 -9.75 -15.21
CA GLY A 438 -21.12 -10.56 -14.28
C GLY A 438 -20.82 -9.80 -12.99
N LEU A 439 -20.41 -8.54 -13.11
CA LEU A 439 -20.19 -7.65 -11.97
C LEU A 439 -21.46 -7.45 -11.14
N THR A 440 -22.60 -7.21 -11.80
CA THR A 440 -23.88 -7.03 -11.10
C THR A 440 -24.27 -8.29 -10.33
N ALA A 441 -24.11 -9.47 -10.92
CA ALA A 441 -24.40 -10.75 -10.28
C ALA A 441 -23.48 -11.01 -9.08
N THR A 442 -22.19 -10.72 -9.19
CA THR A 442 -21.27 -10.88 -8.06
C THR A 442 -21.56 -9.91 -6.92
N ILE A 443 -21.95 -8.65 -7.20
CA ILE A 443 -22.29 -7.72 -6.11
C ILE A 443 -23.64 -8.08 -5.44
N ILE A 444 -24.56 -8.72 -6.14
CA ILE A 444 -25.74 -9.33 -5.50
C ILE A 444 -25.31 -10.42 -4.52
N GLU A 445 -24.40 -11.31 -4.92
CA GLU A 445 -23.83 -12.34 -4.05
C GLU A 445 -23.10 -11.72 -2.83
N ALA A 446 -22.40 -10.59 -3.01
CA ALA A 446 -21.71 -9.92 -1.90
C ALA A 446 -22.68 -9.43 -0.83
N ILE A 447 -23.83 -8.88 -1.25
CA ILE A 447 -24.91 -8.49 -0.34
C ILE A 447 -25.50 -9.72 0.35
N ASP A 448 -25.71 -10.81 -0.38
CA ASP A 448 -26.31 -12.02 0.18
C ASP A 448 -25.38 -12.72 1.19
N GLN A 449 -24.07 -12.75 0.95
CA GLN A 449 -23.09 -13.24 1.93
C GLN A 449 -23.02 -12.34 3.17
N PHE A 450 -23.00 -11.03 3.00
CA PHE A 450 -23.05 -10.10 4.15
C PHE A 450 -24.28 -10.35 5.03
N LEU A 451 -25.45 -10.57 4.41
CA LEU A 451 -26.71 -10.84 5.11
C LEU A 451 -26.80 -12.25 5.71
N ALA A 452 -26.02 -13.21 5.22
CA ALA A 452 -25.93 -14.55 5.80
C ALA A 452 -25.19 -14.56 7.16
N GLY A 453 -24.43 -13.49 7.46
CA GLY A 453 -23.79 -13.29 8.74
C GLY A 453 -22.42 -14.00 8.88
N PRO A 454 -21.84 -13.98 10.09
CA PRO A 454 -20.44 -14.35 10.35
C PRO A 454 -19.98 -15.72 9.87
N SER A 455 -20.87 -16.71 9.84
CA SER A 455 -20.54 -18.10 9.42
C SER A 455 -19.95 -18.22 8.01
N ILE A 456 -20.11 -17.21 7.16
CA ILE A 456 -19.46 -17.18 5.83
C ILE A 456 -17.92 -17.13 5.90
N LEU A 457 -17.34 -16.88 7.07
CA LEU A 457 -15.89 -16.81 7.29
C LEU A 457 -15.36 -18.06 8.00
N ASP A 458 -16.18 -19.08 8.24
CA ASP A 458 -15.77 -20.30 8.96
C ASP A 458 -14.65 -21.06 8.24
N ASP A 459 -14.54 -20.90 6.92
CA ASP A 459 -13.51 -21.47 6.06
C ASP A 459 -12.41 -20.46 5.65
N GLY A 460 -12.45 -19.22 6.16
CA GLY A 460 -11.58 -18.13 5.73
C GLY A 460 -11.98 -17.49 4.39
N GLY A 461 -13.18 -17.77 3.88
CA GLY A 461 -13.71 -17.19 2.65
C GLY A 461 -13.21 -17.85 1.35
N VAL A 462 -12.70 -19.08 1.43
CA VAL A 462 -12.17 -19.86 0.29
C VAL A 462 -13.30 -20.25 -0.67
N ASP A 463 -14.43 -20.75 -0.13
CA ASP A 463 -15.60 -21.14 -0.90
C ASP A 463 -16.21 -19.96 -1.66
N ALA A 464 -16.10 -18.75 -1.08
CA ALA A 464 -16.57 -17.53 -1.73
C ALA A 464 -15.82 -17.24 -3.03
N LEU A 465 -14.51 -17.51 -3.10
CA LEU A 465 -13.74 -17.33 -4.33
C LEU A 465 -14.22 -18.27 -5.44
N ALA A 466 -14.42 -19.55 -5.11
CA ALA A 466 -14.92 -20.55 -6.06
C ALA A 466 -16.30 -20.16 -6.61
N ARG A 467 -17.20 -19.74 -5.71
CA ARG A 467 -18.55 -19.31 -6.07
C ARG A 467 -18.56 -18.06 -6.96
N VAL A 468 -17.72 -17.08 -6.67
CA VAL A 468 -17.60 -15.85 -7.49
C VAL A 468 -17.09 -16.17 -8.88
N ARG A 469 -16.08 -17.05 -9.00
CA ARG A 469 -15.58 -17.51 -10.30
C ARG A 469 -16.67 -18.22 -11.09
N GLU A 470 -17.45 -19.09 -10.45
CA GLU A 470 -18.58 -19.78 -11.09
C GLU A 470 -19.64 -18.80 -11.60
N ILE A 471 -20.02 -17.81 -10.79
CA ILE A 471 -20.96 -16.76 -11.19
C ILE A 471 -20.42 -16.03 -12.43
N ARG A 472 -19.17 -15.54 -12.38
CA ARG A 472 -18.57 -14.78 -13.49
C ARG A 472 -18.48 -15.60 -14.77
N ALA A 473 -18.14 -16.89 -14.69
CA ALA A 473 -18.01 -17.77 -15.86
C ALA A 473 -19.32 -17.93 -16.66
N ARG A 474 -20.49 -17.69 -16.04
CA ARG A 474 -21.80 -17.72 -16.70
C ARG A 474 -22.12 -16.45 -17.49
N HIS A 475 -21.24 -15.46 -17.46
CA HIS A 475 -21.44 -14.13 -18.01
C HIS A 475 -20.36 -13.78 -19.03
N ASP A 476 -20.74 -13.74 -20.32
CA ASP A 476 -19.82 -13.47 -21.44
C ASP A 476 -19.08 -12.13 -21.30
N ASP A 477 -19.65 -11.12 -20.63
CA ASP A 477 -19.04 -9.81 -20.42
C ASP A 477 -17.80 -9.84 -19.51
N THR A 478 -17.55 -10.96 -18.83
CA THR A 478 -16.39 -11.16 -17.96
C THR A 478 -15.19 -11.77 -18.68
N ARG A 479 -15.39 -12.32 -19.88
CA ARG A 479 -14.31 -12.96 -20.66
C ARG A 479 -13.34 -11.89 -21.17
N LEU A 480 -12.05 -12.14 -20.93
CA LEU A 480 -10.96 -11.38 -21.54
C LEU A 480 -10.68 -11.93 -22.93
N LEU A 481 -10.56 -11.02 -23.89
CA LEU A 481 -10.22 -11.32 -25.28
C LEU A 481 -8.92 -10.62 -25.68
N THR A 482 -8.14 -11.27 -26.51
CA THR A 482 -6.96 -10.69 -27.15
C THR A 482 -7.37 -9.76 -28.30
N ALA A 483 -6.44 -8.90 -28.74
CA ALA A 483 -6.65 -8.07 -29.92
C ALA A 483 -6.97 -8.89 -31.19
N ALA A 484 -6.35 -10.07 -31.33
CA ALA A 484 -6.58 -10.98 -32.45
C ALA A 484 -8.02 -11.53 -32.43
N GLU A 485 -8.49 -12.04 -31.29
CA GLU A 485 -9.87 -12.55 -31.15
C GLU A 485 -10.92 -11.46 -31.44
N VAL A 486 -10.67 -10.21 -31.01
CA VAL A 486 -11.55 -9.07 -31.30
C VAL A 486 -11.58 -8.75 -32.80
N ALA A 487 -10.42 -8.75 -33.46
CA ALA A 487 -10.30 -8.49 -34.89
C ALA A 487 -10.97 -9.58 -35.73
N GLU A 488 -10.76 -10.86 -35.38
CA GLU A 488 -11.40 -12.01 -36.03
C GLU A 488 -12.92 -11.99 -35.90
N ALA A 489 -13.43 -11.52 -34.76
CA ALA A 489 -14.87 -11.33 -34.53
C ALA A 489 -15.45 -10.14 -35.31
N GLY A 490 -14.63 -9.36 -36.02
CA GLY A 490 -15.06 -8.17 -36.76
C GLY A 490 -15.46 -6.98 -35.87
N LEU A 491 -15.05 -7.00 -34.59
CA LEU A 491 -15.45 -6.04 -33.56
C LEU A 491 -14.46 -4.86 -33.45
N ALA A 492 -14.06 -4.30 -34.60
CA ALA A 492 -12.98 -3.31 -34.72
C ALA A 492 -13.46 -1.90 -35.07
N ARG A 493 -14.77 -1.60 -34.92
CA ARG A 493 -15.27 -0.26 -35.26
C ARG A 493 -14.84 0.75 -34.20
N SER A 494 -13.83 1.54 -34.55
CA SER A 494 -13.40 2.72 -33.79
C SER A 494 -14.38 3.88 -34.00
N VAL A 495 -14.79 4.54 -32.92
CA VAL A 495 -15.44 5.86 -33.01
C VAL A 495 -14.35 6.93 -32.98
N LEU A 496 -14.44 7.92 -33.88
CA LEU A 496 -13.41 8.94 -34.08
C LEU A 496 -13.41 10.05 -33.00
N ARG A 497 -14.48 10.18 -32.20
CA ARG A 497 -14.59 11.15 -31.10
C ARG A 497 -15.53 10.70 -29.97
N PHE A 498 -15.12 10.93 -28.73
CA PHE A 498 -15.99 10.92 -27.56
C PHE A 498 -16.60 12.30 -27.40
N GLU A 499 -17.86 12.49 -27.79
CA GLU A 499 -18.59 13.74 -27.54
C GLU A 499 -19.63 13.51 -26.44
N GLY A 500 -19.70 14.45 -25.48
CA GLY A 500 -20.73 14.51 -24.44
C GLY A 500 -20.16 14.60 -23.03
N ASP A 501 -20.47 15.70 -22.34
CA ASP A 501 -20.18 15.89 -20.92
C ASP A 501 -20.99 14.94 -20.04
N GLU A 502 -20.61 14.86 -18.76
CA GLU A 502 -21.39 14.16 -17.76
C GLU A 502 -22.84 14.68 -17.75
N PRO A 503 -23.86 13.79 -17.79
CA PRO A 503 -25.24 14.25 -17.75
C PRO A 503 -25.55 15.00 -16.45
N GLU A 504 -26.09 16.22 -16.54
CA GLU A 504 -26.49 17.04 -15.39
C GLU A 504 -27.33 16.29 -14.34
N ASP A 505 -28.21 15.38 -14.81
CA ASP A 505 -28.96 14.46 -13.97
C ASP A 505 -28.64 13.01 -14.38
N ALA A 506 -27.53 12.48 -13.85
CA ALA A 506 -27.04 11.13 -14.10
C ALA A 506 -28.10 10.05 -13.81
N ARG A 507 -28.95 10.26 -12.79
CA ARG A 507 -30.03 9.31 -12.45
C ARG A 507 -31.08 9.26 -13.54
N ARG A 508 -31.60 10.41 -13.96
CA ARG A 508 -32.61 10.50 -15.02
C ARG A 508 -32.05 10.05 -16.36
N ALA A 509 -30.79 10.37 -16.65
CA ALA A 509 -30.09 9.88 -17.83
C ALA A 509 -30.02 8.34 -17.83
N GLY A 510 -29.62 7.71 -16.73
CA GLY A 510 -29.56 6.25 -16.62
C GLY A 510 -30.94 5.60 -16.81
N ILE A 511 -32.00 6.18 -16.24
CA ILE A 511 -33.38 5.69 -16.42
C ILE A 511 -33.82 5.79 -17.88
N ARG A 512 -33.51 6.90 -18.56
CA ARG A 512 -33.81 7.06 -20.00
C ARG A 512 -33.06 6.02 -20.83
N ARG A 513 -31.76 5.85 -20.61
CA ARG A 513 -30.93 4.86 -21.31
C ARG A 513 -31.47 3.45 -21.13
N PHE A 514 -31.81 3.07 -19.91
CA PHE A 514 -32.43 1.79 -19.62
C PHE A 514 -33.73 1.59 -20.42
N ARG A 515 -34.59 2.61 -20.52
CA ARG A 515 -35.83 2.54 -21.31
C ARG A 515 -35.57 2.41 -22.81
N ASP A 516 -34.58 3.12 -23.34
CA ASP A 516 -34.22 3.08 -24.75
C ASP A 516 -33.62 1.72 -25.14
N GLN A 517 -32.75 1.16 -24.31
CA GLN A 517 -32.19 -0.19 -24.46
C GLN A 517 -33.30 -1.25 -24.52
N LEU A 518 -34.29 -1.19 -23.61
CA LEU A 518 -35.43 -2.12 -23.63
C LEU A 518 -36.30 -1.98 -24.88
N ARG A 519 -36.38 -0.78 -25.45
CA ARG A 519 -37.11 -0.50 -26.71
C ARG A 519 -36.28 -0.79 -27.96
N GLY A 520 -35.00 -1.15 -27.82
CA GLY A 520 -34.09 -1.38 -28.95
C GLY A 520 -33.62 -0.12 -29.64
N ARG A 521 -33.73 1.05 -28.99
CA ARG A 521 -33.25 2.32 -29.51
C ARG A 521 -31.77 2.49 -29.15
N VAL A 522 -30.92 1.70 -29.81
CA VAL A 522 -29.47 1.68 -29.59
C VAL A 522 -28.72 1.69 -30.91
N MET A 523 -27.52 2.26 -30.91
CA MET A 523 -26.59 2.19 -32.03
C MET A 523 -25.91 0.80 -32.08
N PRO A 524 -25.33 0.37 -33.21
CA PRO A 524 -24.84 -1.01 -33.34
C PRO A 524 -23.65 -1.36 -32.42
N GLU A 525 -22.55 -0.62 -32.52
CA GLU A 525 -21.28 -0.99 -31.88
C GLU A 525 -20.42 0.24 -31.58
N VAL A 526 -19.63 0.16 -30.51
CA VAL A 526 -18.56 1.11 -30.18
C VAL A 526 -17.37 0.40 -29.54
N THR A 527 -16.17 0.93 -29.79
CA THR A 527 -14.95 0.61 -29.02
C THR A 527 -14.60 1.79 -28.11
N LEU A 528 -14.41 1.53 -26.82
CA LEU A 528 -14.18 2.53 -25.77
C LEU A 528 -12.88 2.23 -25.00
N PRO A 529 -12.13 3.25 -24.55
CA PRO A 529 -11.04 3.05 -23.62
C PRO A 529 -11.57 2.59 -22.25
N ALA A 530 -10.70 1.98 -21.46
CA ALA A 530 -11.00 1.51 -20.09
C ALA A 530 -11.56 2.61 -19.16
N THR A 531 -11.25 3.87 -19.44
CA THR A 531 -11.67 5.05 -18.67
C THR A 531 -13.02 5.62 -19.11
N ALA A 532 -13.64 5.07 -20.16
CA ALA A 532 -14.88 5.61 -20.68
C ALA A 532 -16.04 5.46 -19.68
N PRO A 533 -16.74 6.55 -19.35
CA PRO A 533 -17.90 6.51 -18.45
C PRO A 533 -19.14 5.85 -19.08
N TRP A 534 -20.05 5.43 -18.21
CA TRP A 534 -21.25 4.66 -18.58
C TRP A 534 -22.15 5.32 -19.62
N TRP A 535 -22.18 6.66 -19.68
CA TRP A 535 -23.04 7.38 -20.63
C TRP A 535 -22.53 7.30 -22.08
N HIS A 536 -21.25 6.99 -22.31
CA HIS A 536 -20.73 6.70 -23.66
C HIS A 536 -20.95 5.24 -24.08
N ALA A 537 -21.01 4.30 -23.14
CA ALA A 537 -21.29 2.90 -23.42
C ALA A 537 -22.79 2.62 -23.68
N SER A 538 -23.64 3.19 -22.83
CA SER A 538 -25.08 2.91 -22.80
C SER A 538 -25.90 3.16 -24.09
N PRO A 539 -25.50 4.01 -25.06
CA PRO A 539 -26.24 4.18 -26.32
C PRO A 539 -26.09 3.01 -27.31
N TYR A 540 -25.13 2.11 -27.12
CA TYR A 540 -24.75 1.10 -28.11
C TYR A 540 -25.23 -0.31 -27.73
N TYR A 541 -25.42 -1.19 -28.72
CA TYR A 541 -25.82 -2.58 -28.52
C TYR A 541 -24.62 -3.46 -28.14
N THR A 542 -23.49 -3.29 -28.82
CA THR A 542 -22.20 -3.91 -28.50
C THR A 542 -21.20 -2.85 -28.04
N VAL A 543 -20.52 -3.09 -26.93
CA VAL A 543 -19.47 -2.24 -26.39
C VAL A 543 -18.21 -3.06 -26.21
N VAL A 544 -17.19 -2.74 -26.99
CA VAL A 544 -15.84 -3.28 -26.82
C VAL A 544 -15.06 -2.31 -25.94
N THR A 545 -14.43 -2.79 -24.87
CA THR A 545 -13.65 -1.95 -23.97
C THR A 545 -12.29 -2.56 -23.68
N THR A 546 -11.25 -1.74 -23.66
CA THR A 546 -9.94 -2.17 -23.14
C THR A 546 -10.01 -2.33 -21.63
N ASP A 547 -9.26 -3.29 -21.08
CA ASP A 547 -9.02 -3.37 -19.65
C ASP A 547 -8.12 -2.22 -19.19
N ARG A 548 -8.11 -1.92 -17.89
CA ARG A 548 -7.21 -0.89 -17.34
C ARG A 548 -5.74 -1.23 -17.49
N ALA A 549 -5.41 -2.53 -17.48
CA ALA A 549 -4.06 -3.04 -17.69
C ALA A 549 -3.54 -2.84 -19.12
N GLN A 550 -4.41 -2.46 -20.07
CA GLN A 550 -4.12 -2.34 -21.50
C GLN A 550 -3.61 -3.64 -22.16
N THR A 551 -3.98 -4.79 -21.60
CA THR A 551 -3.54 -6.11 -22.09
C THR A 551 -4.64 -6.89 -22.79
N SER A 552 -5.91 -6.55 -22.55
CA SER A 552 -7.05 -7.32 -23.04
C SER A 552 -8.26 -6.44 -23.33
N PHE A 553 -9.23 -7.04 -24.01
CA PHE A 553 -10.53 -6.45 -24.31
C PHE A 553 -11.65 -7.23 -23.64
N ARG A 554 -12.75 -6.54 -23.36
CA ARG A 554 -14.04 -7.16 -23.02
C ARG A 554 -15.09 -6.72 -24.00
N VAL A 555 -15.97 -7.64 -24.34
CA VAL A 555 -17.10 -7.38 -25.25
C VAL A 555 -18.38 -7.52 -24.47
N ARG A 556 -19.10 -6.42 -24.33
CA ARG A 556 -20.37 -6.35 -23.61
C ARG A 556 -21.50 -6.18 -24.61
N ARG A 557 -22.53 -7.02 -24.50
CA ARG A 557 -23.68 -7.02 -25.42
C ARG A 557 -24.97 -6.85 -24.65
N LEU A 558 -25.85 -6.00 -25.15
CA LEU A 558 -27.18 -5.81 -24.59
C LEU A 558 -27.99 -7.12 -24.66
N SER A 559 -28.28 -7.71 -23.50
CA SER A 559 -29.27 -8.78 -23.34
C SER A 559 -30.45 -8.24 -22.55
N ARG A 560 -31.59 -7.98 -23.23
CA ARG A 560 -32.81 -7.47 -22.56
C ARG A 560 -33.28 -8.43 -21.46
N ARG A 561 -33.19 -9.74 -21.69
CA ARG A 561 -33.55 -10.77 -20.71
C ARG A 561 -32.67 -10.67 -19.47
N THR A 562 -31.35 -10.67 -19.65
CA THR A 562 -30.37 -10.61 -18.55
C THR A 562 -30.47 -9.27 -17.80
N THR A 563 -30.59 -8.15 -18.52
CA THR A 563 -30.81 -6.82 -17.91
C THR A 563 -32.05 -6.81 -17.02
N VAL A 564 -33.21 -7.31 -17.49
CA VAL A 564 -34.45 -7.32 -16.70
C VAL A 564 -34.34 -8.26 -15.51
N GLN A 565 -33.72 -9.43 -15.69
CA GLN A 565 -33.48 -10.40 -14.63
C GLN A 565 -32.62 -9.78 -13.51
N LEU A 566 -31.42 -9.31 -13.83
CA LEU A 566 -30.50 -8.73 -12.86
C LEU A 566 -31.04 -7.44 -12.25
N ALA A 567 -31.82 -6.65 -12.98
CA ALA A 567 -32.52 -5.48 -12.42
C ALA A 567 -33.61 -5.85 -11.40
N ARG A 568 -34.19 -7.05 -11.47
CA ARG A 568 -35.14 -7.56 -10.46
C ARG A 568 -34.40 -8.14 -9.27
N GLU A 569 -33.33 -8.89 -9.52
CA GLU A 569 -32.50 -9.51 -8.48
C GLU A 569 -31.77 -8.45 -7.65
N SER A 570 -31.16 -7.43 -8.25
CA SER A 570 -30.55 -6.30 -7.54
C SER A 570 -31.57 -5.56 -6.66
N ARG A 571 -32.76 -5.27 -7.19
CA ARG A 571 -33.85 -4.67 -6.38
C ARG A 571 -34.34 -5.58 -5.24
N ARG A 572 -34.22 -6.90 -5.36
CA ARG A 572 -34.55 -7.84 -4.27
C ARG A 572 -33.43 -7.82 -3.23
N ALA A 573 -32.17 -7.86 -3.65
CA ALA A 573 -31.01 -7.75 -2.77
C ALA A 573 -31.01 -6.44 -1.97
N LEU A 574 -31.21 -5.29 -2.62
CA LEU A 574 -31.33 -4.00 -1.94
C LEU A 574 -32.51 -3.96 -0.96
N ARG A 575 -33.63 -4.63 -1.27
CA ARG A 575 -34.77 -4.74 -0.34
C ARG A 575 -34.46 -5.62 0.86
N ARG A 576 -33.74 -6.72 0.67
CA ARG A 576 -33.24 -7.55 1.78
C ARG A 576 -32.28 -6.74 2.65
N LEU A 577 -31.31 -6.05 2.04
CA LEU A 577 -30.35 -5.20 2.74
C LEU A 577 -31.03 -4.09 3.54
N ARG A 578 -32.03 -3.40 2.98
CA ARG A 578 -32.83 -2.40 3.72
C ARG A 578 -33.57 -2.99 4.92
N ARG A 579 -34.04 -4.24 4.84
CA ARG A 579 -34.87 -4.88 5.87
C ARG A 579 -34.06 -5.58 6.95
N HIS A 580 -33.03 -6.32 6.55
CA HIS A 580 -32.25 -7.22 7.41
C HIS A 580 -30.83 -6.73 7.65
N GLY A 581 -30.40 -5.62 7.04
CA GLY A 581 -29.03 -5.12 7.18
C GLY A 581 -28.67 -4.69 8.61
N ALA A 582 -29.64 -4.19 9.39
CA ALA A 582 -29.41 -3.85 10.80
C ALA A 582 -29.21 -5.12 11.66
N GLU A 583 -30.05 -6.14 11.46
CA GLU A 583 -29.93 -7.45 12.11
C GLU A 583 -28.60 -8.13 11.76
N ALA A 584 -28.22 -8.14 10.48
CA ALA A 584 -26.92 -8.64 10.05
C ALA A 584 -25.77 -7.87 10.72
N ALA A 585 -25.87 -6.54 10.83
CA ALA A 585 -24.85 -5.74 11.49
C ALA A 585 -24.70 -6.06 12.99
N GLU A 586 -25.81 -6.35 13.68
CA GLU A 586 -25.77 -6.83 15.07
C GLU A 586 -25.09 -8.20 15.18
N GLN A 587 -25.37 -9.14 14.26
CA GLN A 587 -24.69 -10.43 14.22
C GLN A 587 -23.18 -10.29 14.00
N TRP A 588 -22.76 -9.42 13.09
CA TRP A 588 -21.34 -9.13 12.85
C TRP A 588 -20.65 -8.55 14.08
N ARG A 589 -21.25 -7.57 14.76
CA ARG A 589 -20.69 -6.99 15.99
C ARG A 589 -20.62 -8.01 17.12
N ALA A 590 -21.63 -8.87 17.26
CA ALA A 590 -21.66 -9.91 18.28
C ALA A 590 -20.56 -10.96 18.08
N ALA A 591 -20.25 -11.32 16.83
CA ALA A 591 -19.21 -12.29 16.50
C ALA A 591 -17.80 -11.70 16.45
N ALA A 592 -17.63 -10.38 16.38
CA ALA A 592 -16.32 -9.73 16.20
C ALA A 592 -15.24 -10.18 17.22
N PRO A 593 -15.52 -10.30 18.54
CA PRO A 593 -14.53 -10.80 19.49
C PRO A 593 -14.08 -12.24 19.20
N GLN A 594 -14.99 -13.10 18.74
CA GLN A 594 -14.66 -14.48 18.37
C GLN A 594 -13.87 -14.53 17.05
N LEU A 595 -14.31 -13.80 16.03
CA LEU A 595 -13.66 -13.77 14.71
C LEU A 595 -12.21 -13.32 14.76
N THR A 596 -11.89 -12.43 15.69
CA THR A 596 -10.56 -11.82 15.87
C THR A 596 -9.74 -12.52 16.96
N SER A 597 -10.27 -13.61 17.52
CA SER A 597 -9.60 -14.38 18.57
C SER A 597 -8.50 -15.28 18.01
N ARG A 598 -7.57 -15.63 18.91
CA ARG A 598 -6.54 -16.62 18.62
C ARG A 598 -7.14 -18.01 18.32
N GLU A 599 -8.17 -18.42 19.04
CA GLU A 599 -8.88 -19.71 18.86
C GLU A 599 -9.44 -19.87 17.44
N THR A 600 -10.11 -18.84 16.90
CA THR A 600 -10.63 -18.89 15.52
C THR A 600 -9.50 -19.08 14.51
N TRP A 601 -8.37 -18.41 14.73
CA TRP A 601 -7.23 -18.51 13.83
C TRP A 601 -6.45 -19.81 13.99
N ASP A 602 -6.26 -20.35 15.20
CA ASP A 602 -5.63 -21.65 15.38
C ASP A 602 -6.43 -22.75 14.65
N ARG A 603 -7.75 -22.73 14.74
CA ARG A 603 -8.64 -23.61 13.96
C ARG A 603 -8.48 -23.43 12.45
N LEU A 604 -8.45 -22.19 11.96
CA LEU A 604 -8.33 -21.92 10.52
C LEU A 604 -6.97 -22.31 9.95
N LEU A 605 -5.91 -22.13 10.75
CA LEU A 605 -4.52 -22.40 10.41
C LEU A 605 -4.09 -23.84 10.68
N ASP A 606 -5.00 -24.68 11.19
CA ASP A 606 -4.76 -26.08 11.57
C ASP A 606 -3.61 -26.20 12.62
N LEU A 607 -3.64 -25.34 13.64
CA LEU A 607 -2.66 -25.28 14.75
C LEU A 607 -3.14 -25.93 16.06
N ASP A 608 -4.40 -26.36 16.12
CA ASP A 608 -5.04 -27.03 17.26
C ASP A 608 -4.66 -28.51 17.43
#